data_AF-A0A9D4AK94-F1
#
_entry.id   AF-A0A9D4AK94-F1
#
_cell.length_a   1.000
_cell.length_b   1.000
_cell.length_c   1.000
_cell.angle_alpha   90.00
_cell.angle_beta   90.00
_cell.angle_gamma   90.00
#
_symmetry.space_group_name_H-M   'P 1'
#
loop_
_entity.id
_entity.type
_entity.pdbx_description
1 polymer ?
#
loop_
_entity_poly.entity_id
_entity_poly.type
_entity_poly.pdbx_seq_one_letter_code
_entity_poly.pdbx_strand_id
1 'polypeptide(L)'
;MVEKFPFIASSVIRQSQSDHDAILIDLYGRKPKSHPYDARISFRYEECWAFEKDIKRIINKGWVKDENNYEIKIDNVRMSLGKWQRHKHWRMKKDICRLEENINKMIDSKSRGDNVKMLREYRRRLNYLYEWEERYWAQRSRAQWLKDGDRNTKYFHAKATRRLKKNSIEKINDENGNWIMESKEICKAARSYFWNLFRSNGNDITQLDLSYI
;
A
#
# COMPACT_ATOMS: atom_id res chain seq x y z
N MET A 1 3.15 5.60 -38.51
CA MET A 1 2.32 6.16 -37.41
C MET A 1 2.53 5.45 -36.06
N VAL A 2 3.13 4.25 -36.02
CA VAL A 2 3.42 3.48 -34.79
C VAL A 2 4.79 3.83 -34.17
N GLU A 3 5.70 4.45 -34.92
CA GLU A 3 7.04 4.87 -34.44
C GLU A 3 7.04 6.02 -33.42
N LYS A 4 5.89 6.65 -33.13
CA LYS A 4 5.79 7.79 -32.19
C LYS A 4 5.49 7.41 -30.74
N PHE A 5 5.31 6.12 -30.41
CA PHE A 5 4.88 5.72 -29.05
C PHE A 5 5.61 4.46 -28.53
N PRO A 6 6.89 4.58 -28.11
CA PRO A 6 7.70 3.45 -27.64
C PRO A 6 7.29 2.86 -26.27
N PHE A 7 6.15 3.27 -25.69
CA PHE A 7 5.76 2.89 -24.31
C PHE A 7 4.33 2.35 -24.17
N ILE A 8 3.69 1.98 -25.27
CA ILE A 8 2.34 1.39 -25.22
C ILE A 8 2.46 -0.11 -24.92
N ALA A 9 1.93 -0.52 -23.78
CA ALA A 9 1.75 -1.93 -23.44
C ALA A 9 0.25 -2.25 -23.44
N SER A 10 -0.14 -3.31 -24.15
CA SER A 10 -1.48 -3.88 -24.08
C SER A 10 -1.47 -5.20 -23.31
N SER A 11 -2.46 -5.42 -22.46
CA SER A 11 -2.67 -6.71 -21.80
C SER A 11 -4.15 -7.06 -21.74
N VAL A 12 -4.48 -8.31 -22.03
CA VAL A 12 -5.85 -8.84 -21.90
C VAL A 12 -6.08 -9.22 -20.44
N ILE A 13 -7.12 -8.65 -19.83
CA ILE A 13 -7.56 -8.93 -18.47
C ILE A 13 -8.80 -9.81 -18.56
N ARG A 14 -8.65 -11.08 -18.19
CA ARG A 14 -9.77 -12.03 -18.12
C ARG A 14 -10.60 -11.76 -16.89
N GLN A 15 -11.90 -11.57 -17.06
CA GLN A 15 -12.80 -11.26 -15.95
C GLN A 15 -13.38 -12.54 -15.35
N SER A 16 -13.35 -12.66 -14.02
CA SER A 16 -13.82 -13.87 -13.33
C SER A 16 -15.35 -14.09 -13.36
N GLN A 17 -16.11 -13.04 -13.69
CA GLN A 17 -17.58 -13.01 -13.63
C GLN A 17 -18.25 -12.63 -14.96
N SER A 18 -17.47 -12.32 -16.00
CA SER A 18 -17.95 -11.94 -17.34
C SER A 18 -17.34 -12.90 -18.36
N ASP A 19 -18.09 -13.23 -19.41
CA ASP A 19 -17.62 -13.96 -20.58
C ASP A 19 -16.90 -13.05 -21.60
N HIS A 20 -16.83 -11.75 -21.33
CA HIS A 20 -16.04 -10.78 -22.08
C HIS A 20 -14.67 -10.52 -21.45
N ASP A 21 -13.62 -10.55 -22.27
CA ASP A 21 -12.25 -10.17 -21.90
C ASP A 21 -12.03 -8.66 -22.09
N ALA A 22 -11.44 -7.98 -21.09
CA ALA A 22 -11.13 -6.56 -21.18
C ALA A 22 -9.72 -6.35 -21.74
N ILE A 23 -9.56 -5.44 -22.70
CA ILE A 23 -8.23 -5.07 -23.23
C ILE A 23 -7.77 -3.79 -22.52
N LEU A 24 -6.67 -3.89 -21.77
CA LEU A 24 -6.06 -2.73 -21.12
C LEU A 24 -4.96 -2.15 -22.00
N ILE A 25 -5.03 -0.84 -22.26
CA ILE A 25 -3.99 -0.08 -22.95
C ILE A 25 -3.34 0.88 -21.94
N ASP A 26 -2.04 0.71 -21.69
CA ASP A 26 -1.23 1.56 -20.80
C ASP A 26 -0.56 2.67 -21.64
N LEU A 27 -1.07 3.90 -21.53
CA LEU A 27 -0.61 5.07 -22.29
C LEU A 27 0.37 5.96 -21.51
N TYR A 28 0.52 5.74 -20.20
CA TYR A 28 1.37 6.56 -19.33
C TYR A 28 2.56 5.74 -18.88
N GLY A 29 3.59 5.71 -19.74
CA GLY A 29 4.86 5.03 -19.50
C GLY A 29 5.27 5.05 -18.02
N ARG A 30 5.34 3.87 -17.42
CA ARG A 30 5.70 3.72 -16.01
C ARG A 30 7.14 4.20 -15.84
N LYS A 31 7.38 5.11 -14.90
CA LYS A 31 8.64 5.09 -14.15
C LYS A 31 8.45 4.17 -12.94
N PRO A 32 8.98 2.95 -12.92
CA PRO A 32 9.00 2.14 -11.72
C PRO A 32 10.30 2.41 -10.92
N LYS A 33 10.17 2.34 -9.59
CA LYS A 33 11.22 2.14 -8.58
C LYS A 33 11.96 3.39 -8.06
N SER A 34 11.23 4.23 -7.33
CA SER A 34 11.68 4.64 -6.01
C SER A 34 10.54 4.34 -5.02
N HIS A 35 10.29 3.04 -4.78
CA HIS A 35 9.63 2.72 -3.51
C HIS A 35 10.60 3.23 -2.43
N PRO A 36 10.17 4.08 -1.48
CA PRO A 36 10.97 4.27 -0.29
C PRO A 36 11.20 2.86 0.27
N TYR A 37 12.46 2.42 0.30
CA TYR A 37 12.87 1.15 0.94
C TYR A 37 12.73 1.27 2.47
N ASP A 38 11.78 2.08 2.94
CA ASP A 38 11.60 2.32 4.35
C ASP A 38 10.37 1.55 4.83
N ALA A 39 10.65 0.41 5.46
CA ALA A 39 9.65 -0.37 6.17
C ALA A 39 8.88 0.46 7.21
N ARG A 40 9.44 1.57 7.71
CA ARG A 40 8.78 2.48 8.65
C ARG A 40 7.58 3.19 8.00
N ILE A 41 7.65 3.55 6.72
CA ILE A 41 6.54 4.21 5.97
C ILE A 41 5.45 3.19 5.59
N SER A 42 5.77 1.89 5.63
CA SER A 42 4.86 0.82 5.24
C SER A 42 3.86 0.42 6.33
N PHE A 43 4.10 0.80 7.58
CA PHE A 43 3.18 0.51 8.67
C PHE A 43 1.97 1.44 8.65
N ARG A 44 0.84 0.90 8.20
CA ARG A 44 -0.48 1.43 8.50
C ARG A 44 -1.35 0.27 8.93
N TYR A 45 -2.20 0.49 9.92
CA TYR A 45 -3.27 -0.45 10.22
C TYR A 45 -4.13 -0.61 8.97
N GLU A 46 -4.31 -1.84 8.51
CA GLU A 46 -5.25 -2.18 7.44
C GLU A 46 -6.42 -2.95 8.06
N GLU A 47 -7.66 -2.62 7.72
CA GLU A 47 -8.87 -3.25 8.26
C GLU A 47 -8.87 -4.78 8.06
N CYS A 48 -8.27 -5.24 6.96
CA CYS A 48 -8.08 -6.66 6.66
C CYS A 48 -7.33 -7.42 7.77
N TRP A 49 -6.64 -6.72 8.68
CA TRP A 49 -5.97 -7.30 9.84
C TRP A 49 -6.95 -7.84 10.88
N ALA A 50 -8.09 -7.18 11.09
CA ALA A 50 -9.05 -7.57 12.13
C ALA A 50 -9.54 -9.03 11.98
N PHE A 51 -9.48 -9.56 10.76
CA PHE A 51 -9.95 -10.89 10.42
C PHE A 51 -8.84 -11.97 10.48
N GLU A 52 -7.58 -11.59 10.70
CA GLU A 52 -6.43 -12.50 10.65
C GLU A 52 -6.04 -13.00 12.06
N LYS A 53 -6.16 -14.32 12.25
CA LYS A 53 -5.87 -14.99 13.54
C LYS A 53 -4.41 -14.84 13.99
N ASP A 54 -3.49 -14.67 13.05
CA ASP A 54 -2.05 -14.61 13.30
C ASP A 54 -1.58 -13.30 13.95
N ILE A 55 -2.40 -12.24 13.90
CA ILE A 55 -1.96 -10.89 14.32
C ILE A 55 -1.74 -10.80 15.82
N LYS A 56 -2.64 -11.38 16.62
CA LYS A 56 -2.50 -11.39 18.09
C LYS A 56 -1.16 -12.02 18.51
N ARG A 57 -0.76 -13.11 17.84
CA ARG A 57 0.51 -13.78 18.08
C ARG A 57 1.71 -12.89 17.71
N ILE A 58 1.64 -12.14 16.62
CA ILE A 58 2.74 -11.26 16.18
C ILE A 58 2.89 -10.06 17.11
N ILE A 59 1.76 -9.46 17.54
CA ILE A 59 1.77 -8.36 18.51
C ILE A 59 2.40 -8.83 19.81
N ASN A 60 1.97 -9.96 20.36
CA ASN A 60 2.52 -10.51 21.60
C ASN A 60 4.04 -10.78 21.48
N LYS A 61 4.50 -11.32 20.35
CA LYS A 61 5.94 -11.52 20.10
C LYS A 61 6.76 -10.23 20.06
N GLY A 62 6.17 -9.13 19.59
CA GLY A 62 6.83 -7.83 19.53
C GLY A 62 6.76 -7.07 20.86
N TRP A 63 5.72 -7.30 21.66
CA TRP A 63 5.42 -6.55 22.87
C TRP A 63 6.21 -7.02 24.10
N VAL A 64 6.53 -8.31 24.20
CA VAL A 64 7.16 -8.93 25.38
C VAL A 64 8.68 -8.66 25.48
N LYS A 65 9.29 -7.96 24.50
CA LYS A 65 10.77 -7.89 24.38
C LYS A 65 11.48 -6.90 25.31
N ASP A 66 10.80 -5.91 25.86
CA ASP A 66 11.39 -4.89 26.74
C ASP A 66 10.38 -4.54 27.82
N GLU A 67 10.76 -4.42 29.11
CA GLU A 67 9.75 -4.26 30.16
C GLU A 67 9.28 -2.81 30.34
N ASN A 68 10.13 -1.79 30.14
CA ASN A 68 9.84 -0.42 30.62
C ASN A 68 9.83 0.72 29.60
N ASN A 69 10.09 0.48 28.30
CA ASN A 69 10.03 1.55 27.29
C ASN A 69 8.93 1.30 26.26
N TYR A 70 7.83 2.05 26.37
CA TYR A 70 6.69 1.97 25.45
C TYR A 70 7.05 2.36 24.01
N GLU A 71 7.98 3.30 23.80
CA GLU A 71 8.41 3.71 22.46
C GLU A 71 9.08 2.54 21.73
N ILE A 72 9.97 1.83 22.43
CA ILE A 72 10.68 0.66 21.91
C ILE A 72 9.70 -0.50 21.64
N LYS A 73 8.73 -0.73 22.54
CA LYS A 73 7.66 -1.73 22.32
C LYS A 73 6.85 -1.44 21.06
N ILE A 74 6.42 -0.18 20.89
CA ILE A 74 5.63 0.23 19.73
C ILE A 74 6.44 0.07 18.44
N ASP A 75 7.71 0.45 18.42
CA ASP A 75 8.55 0.29 17.22
C ASP A 75 8.84 -1.18 16.91
N ASN A 76 9.05 -2.03 17.92
CA ASN A 76 9.22 -3.47 17.75
C ASN A 76 7.98 -4.15 17.14
N VAL A 77 6.78 -3.80 17.61
CA VAL A 77 5.52 -4.28 17.06
C VAL A 77 5.33 -3.76 15.63
N ARG A 78 5.60 -2.46 15.39
CA ARG A 78 5.57 -1.84 14.06
C ARG A 78 6.45 -2.57 13.05
N MET A 79 7.70 -2.85 13.41
CA MET A 79 8.65 -3.56 12.54
C MET A 79 8.20 -4.98 12.24
N SER A 80 7.70 -5.69 13.26
CA SER A 80 7.23 -7.08 13.12
C SER A 80 5.99 -7.16 12.22
N LEU A 81 5.03 -6.25 12.42
CA LEU A 81 3.81 -6.17 11.61
C LEU A 81 4.09 -5.73 10.18
N GLY A 82 4.97 -4.74 9.96
CA GLY A 82 5.35 -4.30 8.62
C GLY A 82 5.96 -5.43 7.77
N LYS A 83 6.84 -6.24 8.37
CA LYS A 83 7.42 -7.43 7.69
C LYS A 83 6.34 -8.47 7.35
N TRP A 84 5.46 -8.77 8.32
CA TRP A 84 4.37 -9.73 8.11
C TRP A 84 3.38 -9.28 7.03
N GLN A 85 2.96 -8.01 7.06
CA GLN A 85 2.05 -7.43 6.07
C GLN A 85 2.62 -7.54 4.65
N ARG A 86 3.90 -7.16 4.48
CA ARG A 86 4.58 -7.26 3.18
C ARG A 86 4.60 -8.70 2.67
N HIS A 87 4.90 -9.66 3.55
CA HIS A 87 4.93 -11.08 3.21
C HIS A 87 3.54 -11.61 2.84
N LYS A 88 2.50 -11.25 3.59
CA LYS A 88 1.10 -11.62 3.29
C LYS A 88 0.64 -11.05 1.94
N HIS A 89 0.87 -9.77 1.69
CA HIS A 89 0.53 -9.13 0.41
C HIS A 89 1.27 -9.77 -0.76
N TRP A 90 2.57 -10.08 -0.60
CA TRP A 90 3.35 -10.79 -1.61
C TRP A 90 2.79 -12.19 -1.89
N ARG A 91 2.50 -12.97 -0.85
CA ARG A 91 1.89 -14.31 -1.02
C ARG A 91 0.54 -14.23 -1.72
N MET A 92 -0.30 -13.28 -1.34
CA MET A 92 -1.59 -13.05 -2.00
C MET A 92 -1.43 -12.78 -3.49
N LYS A 93 -0.54 -11.86 -3.89
CA LYS A 93 -0.26 -11.59 -5.31
C LYS A 93 0.20 -12.84 -6.06
N LYS A 94 1.08 -13.64 -5.43
CA LYS A 94 1.54 -14.91 -5.99
C LYS A 94 0.39 -15.92 -6.15
N ASP A 95 -0.50 -16.00 -5.16
CA ASP A 95 -1.67 -16.89 -5.19
C ASP A 95 -2.67 -16.46 -6.28
N ILE A 96 -2.90 -15.15 -6.46
CA ILE A 96 -3.71 -14.60 -7.56
C ILE A 96 -3.16 -15.05 -8.91
N CYS A 97 -1.86 -14.79 -9.19
CA CYS A 97 -1.25 -15.18 -10.46
C CYS A 97 -1.33 -16.70 -10.70
N ARG A 98 -1.08 -17.50 -9.65
CA ARG A 98 -1.17 -18.97 -9.75
C ARG A 98 -2.59 -19.43 -10.05
N LEU A 99 -3.60 -18.82 -9.44
CA LEU A 99 -5.01 -19.16 -9.69
C LEU A 99 -5.45 -18.75 -11.09
N GLU A 100 -5.05 -17.56 -11.55
CA GLU A 100 -5.30 -17.10 -12.93
C GLU A 100 -4.68 -18.08 -13.95
N GLU A 101 -3.42 -18.47 -13.77
CA GLU A 101 -2.76 -19.46 -14.63
C GLU A 101 -3.47 -20.81 -14.63
N ASN A 102 -3.87 -21.30 -13.46
CA ASN A 102 -4.58 -22.57 -13.34
C ASN A 102 -5.96 -22.53 -14.00
N ILE A 103 -6.69 -21.41 -13.85
CA ILE A 103 -7.98 -21.19 -14.50
C ILE A 103 -7.80 -21.18 -16.03
N ASN A 104 -6.80 -20.46 -16.52
CA ASN A 104 -6.51 -20.40 -17.97
C ASN A 104 -6.18 -21.78 -18.53
N LYS A 105 -5.29 -22.53 -17.88
CA LYS A 105 -4.95 -23.91 -18.28
C LYS A 105 -6.16 -24.84 -18.32
N MET A 106 -7.09 -24.70 -17.37
CA MET A 106 -8.31 -25.52 -17.35
C MET A 106 -9.28 -25.16 -18.47
N ILE A 107 -9.45 -23.86 -18.76
CA ILE A 107 -10.31 -23.39 -19.85
C ILE A 107 -9.77 -23.82 -21.21
N ASP A 108 -8.45 -23.75 -21.40
CA ASP A 108 -7.79 -24.09 -22.67
C ASP A 108 -7.67 -25.62 -22.88
N SER A 109 -7.90 -26.42 -21.83
CA SER A 109 -7.86 -27.89 -21.92
C SER A 109 -9.12 -28.45 -22.59
N LYS A 110 -8.96 -29.39 -23.54
CA LYS A 110 -10.07 -30.02 -24.29
C LYS A 110 -10.98 -30.94 -23.43
N SER A 111 -10.67 -31.15 -22.15
CA SER A 111 -11.44 -32.04 -21.27
C SER A 111 -12.61 -31.28 -20.63
N ARG A 112 -13.80 -31.39 -21.23
CA ARG A 112 -15.02 -30.67 -20.82
C ARG A 112 -15.79 -31.32 -19.65
N GLY A 113 -15.40 -32.51 -19.19
CA GLY A 113 -16.23 -33.33 -18.28
C GLY A 113 -16.06 -33.09 -16.78
N ASP A 114 -14.83 -33.15 -16.25
CA ASP A 114 -14.63 -33.33 -14.80
C ASP A 114 -14.11 -32.10 -14.03
N ASN A 115 -13.72 -31.04 -14.74
CA ASN A 115 -13.03 -29.90 -14.12
C ASN A 115 -13.95 -28.75 -13.66
N VAL A 116 -15.27 -28.86 -13.82
CA VAL A 116 -16.22 -27.76 -13.51
C VAL A 116 -16.23 -27.41 -12.01
N LYS A 117 -16.20 -28.42 -11.13
CA LYS A 117 -16.16 -28.19 -9.67
C LYS A 117 -14.87 -27.49 -9.25
N MET A 118 -13.74 -27.94 -9.77
CA MET A 118 -12.41 -27.39 -9.47
C MET A 118 -12.26 -25.97 -10.02
N LEU A 119 -12.74 -25.71 -11.24
CA LEU A 119 -12.80 -24.38 -11.83
C LEU A 119 -13.66 -23.42 -10.99
N ARG A 120 -14.82 -23.88 -10.50
CA ARG A 120 -15.69 -23.10 -9.62
C ARG A 120 -14.97 -22.75 -8.31
N GLU A 121 -14.23 -23.69 -7.73
CA GLU A 121 -13.46 -23.46 -6.51
C GLU A 121 -12.33 -22.46 -6.73
N TYR A 122 -11.56 -22.59 -7.82
CA TYR A 122 -10.52 -21.63 -8.18
C TYR A 122 -11.06 -20.24 -8.42
N ARG A 123 -12.18 -20.11 -9.14
CA ARG A 123 -12.86 -18.82 -9.34
C ARG A 123 -13.33 -18.24 -8.00
N ARG A 124 -13.92 -19.04 -7.12
CA ARG A 124 -14.35 -18.60 -5.79
C ARG A 124 -13.17 -18.11 -4.95
N ARG A 125 -12.05 -18.84 -4.95
CA ARG A 125 -10.84 -18.45 -4.22
C ARG A 125 -10.23 -17.17 -4.79
N LEU A 126 -10.15 -17.06 -6.12
CA LEU A 126 -9.66 -15.86 -6.80
C LEU A 126 -10.53 -14.64 -6.47
N ASN A 127 -11.85 -14.81 -6.48
CA ASN A 127 -12.82 -13.79 -6.11
C ASN A 127 -12.57 -13.24 -4.70
N TYR A 128 -12.38 -14.13 -3.73
CA TYR A 128 -12.03 -13.77 -2.35
C TYR A 128 -10.72 -12.97 -2.25
N LEU A 129 -9.69 -13.35 -3.01
CA LEU A 129 -8.41 -12.63 -3.01
C LEU A 129 -8.54 -11.25 -3.65
N TYR A 130 -9.36 -11.09 -4.70
CA TYR A 130 -9.63 -9.78 -5.28
C TYR A 130 -10.42 -8.86 -4.35
N GLU A 131 -11.42 -9.38 -3.62
CA GLU A 131 -12.15 -8.60 -2.61
C GLU A 131 -11.23 -8.14 -1.48
N TRP A 132 -10.26 -8.97 -1.08
CA TRP A 132 -9.24 -8.57 -0.13
C TRP A 132 -8.36 -7.45 -0.69
N GLU A 133 -7.88 -7.60 -1.93
CA GLU A 133 -7.05 -6.60 -2.60
C GLU A 133 -7.78 -5.27 -2.76
N GLU A 134 -9.05 -5.32 -3.12
CA GLU A 134 -9.91 -4.14 -3.24
C GLU A 134 -10.04 -3.40 -1.93
N ARG A 135 -10.38 -4.08 -0.83
CA ARG A 135 -10.41 -3.46 0.51
C ARG A 135 -9.09 -2.82 0.89
N TYR A 136 -7.98 -3.52 0.62
CA TYR A 136 -6.63 -3.01 0.88
C TYR A 136 -6.35 -1.70 0.13
N TRP A 137 -6.69 -1.59 -1.16
CA TRP A 137 -6.45 -0.37 -1.93
C TRP A 137 -7.47 0.73 -1.64
N ALA A 138 -8.73 0.37 -1.40
CA ALA A 138 -9.79 1.31 -1.03
C ALA A 138 -9.41 2.08 0.23
N GLN A 139 -8.98 1.39 1.28
CA GLN A 139 -8.51 2.01 2.52
C GLN A 139 -7.34 2.97 2.29
N ARG A 140 -6.32 2.53 1.54
CA ARG A 140 -5.11 3.33 1.27
C ARG A 140 -5.37 4.55 0.38
N SER A 141 -6.39 4.48 -0.48
CA SER A 141 -6.80 5.62 -1.30
C SER A 141 -7.55 6.70 -0.49
N ARG A 142 -8.11 6.33 0.68
CA ARG A 142 -9.13 7.05 1.46
C ARG A 142 -10.22 7.63 0.55
N ALA A 143 -10.73 6.82 -0.36
CA ALA A 143 -11.86 7.14 -1.22
C ALA A 143 -13.12 6.50 -0.64
N GLN A 144 -13.99 7.32 -0.06
CA GLN A 144 -15.17 6.85 0.67
C GLN A 144 -16.40 6.63 -0.23
N TRP A 145 -16.31 7.01 -1.51
CA TRP A 145 -17.48 7.27 -2.36
C TRP A 145 -17.68 6.34 -3.54
N LEU A 146 -16.77 5.38 -3.78
CA LEU A 146 -16.99 4.36 -4.80
C LEU A 146 -17.86 3.26 -4.19
N LYS A 147 -19.18 3.42 -4.32
CA LYS A 147 -20.14 2.35 -4.11
C LYS A 147 -20.23 1.50 -5.38
N ASP A 148 -19.94 0.22 -5.20
CA ASP A 148 -20.44 -0.95 -5.94
C ASP A 148 -20.69 -0.80 -7.43
N GLY A 149 -19.86 -1.45 -8.24
CA GLY A 149 -20.19 -1.74 -9.64
C GLY A 149 -19.05 -2.35 -10.43
N ASP A 150 -17.83 -1.88 -10.18
CA ASP A 150 -16.63 -2.43 -10.82
C ASP A 150 -15.47 -2.46 -9.84
N ARG A 151 -14.70 -3.56 -9.82
CA ARG A 151 -13.57 -3.75 -8.88
C ARG A 151 -12.45 -2.78 -9.23
N ASN A 152 -12.58 -1.53 -8.79
CA ASN A 152 -11.76 -0.44 -9.29
C ASN A 152 -10.42 -0.34 -8.56
N THR A 153 -9.76 -1.48 -8.34
CA THR A 153 -8.44 -1.57 -7.73
C THR A 153 -7.46 -0.64 -8.44
N LYS A 154 -7.51 -0.55 -9.78
CA LYS A 154 -6.66 0.36 -10.57
C LYS A 154 -6.88 1.83 -10.22
N TYR A 155 -8.13 2.29 -10.08
CA TYR A 155 -8.40 3.65 -9.61
C TYR A 155 -7.87 3.86 -8.19
N PHE A 156 -8.14 2.93 -7.27
CA PHE A 156 -7.70 3.05 -5.89
C PHE A 156 -6.17 3.06 -5.79
N HIS A 157 -5.49 2.20 -6.54
CA HIS A 157 -4.05 2.18 -6.71
C HIS A 157 -3.52 3.52 -7.24
N ALA A 158 -4.10 4.03 -8.34
CA ALA A 158 -3.68 5.28 -8.95
C ALA A 158 -3.88 6.47 -7.99
N LYS A 159 -5.01 6.51 -7.29
CA LYS A 159 -5.32 7.53 -6.28
C LYS A 159 -4.40 7.44 -5.06
N ALA A 160 -4.18 6.24 -4.52
CA ALA A 160 -3.23 6.00 -3.43
C ALA A 160 -1.81 6.42 -3.84
N THR A 161 -1.40 6.11 -5.08
CA THR A 161 -0.11 6.52 -5.64
C THR A 161 -0.02 8.04 -5.79
N ARG A 162 -1.06 8.70 -6.30
CA ARG A 162 -1.10 10.17 -6.42
C ARG A 162 -1.01 10.84 -5.05
N ARG A 163 -1.68 10.31 -4.03
CA ARG A 163 -1.56 10.80 -2.65
C ARG A 163 -0.18 10.55 -2.07
N LEU A 164 0.41 9.39 -2.33
CA LEU A 164 1.78 9.09 -1.92
C LEU A 164 2.75 10.12 -2.51
N LYS A 165 2.63 10.42 -3.81
CA LYS A 165 3.43 11.46 -4.48
C LYS A 165 3.21 12.84 -3.84
N LYS A 166 1.96 13.26 -3.66
CA LYS A 166 1.63 14.55 -3.04
C LYS A 166 2.17 14.69 -1.61
N ASN A 167 2.19 13.60 -0.85
CA ASN A 167 2.64 13.59 0.54
C ASN A 167 4.13 13.24 0.70
N SER A 168 4.84 12.97 -0.39
CA SER A 168 6.26 12.67 -0.37
C SER A 168 7.04 13.97 -0.32
N ILE A 169 7.89 14.11 0.69
CA ILE A 169 8.84 15.22 0.77
C ILE A 169 10.10 14.78 0.01
N GLU A 170 10.30 15.34 -1.18
CA GLU A 170 11.45 15.01 -2.04
C GLU A 170 12.74 15.70 -1.59
N LYS A 171 12.61 16.94 -1.10
CA LYS A 171 13.72 17.72 -0.56
C LYS A 171 13.21 18.76 0.42
N ILE A 172 14.08 19.14 1.36
CA ILE A 172 13.87 20.27 2.27
C ILE A 172 15.05 21.23 2.13
N ASN A 173 14.81 22.51 2.37
CA ASN A 173 15.87 23.50 2.47
C ASN A 173 16.24 23.66 3.95
N ASP A 174 17.53 23.59 4.28
CA ASP A 174 18.01 23.83 5.64
C ASP A 174 18.14 25.33 5.94
N GLU A 175 18.42 25.67 7.20
CA GLU A 175 18.60 27.07 7.66
C GLU A 175 19.80 27.77 6.98
N ASN A 176 20.71 27.01 6.38
CA ASN A 176 21.88 27.51 5.66
C ASN A 176 21.65 27.64 4.15
N GLY A 177 20.43 27.40 3.65
CA GLY A 177 20.08 27.48 2.23
C GLY A 177 20.36 26.21 1.41
N ASN A 178 20.85 25.13 2.03
CA ASN A 178 21.21 23.88 1.34
C ASN A 178 20.00 22.96 1.14
N TRP A 179 19.93 22.31 -0.02
CA TRP A 179 18.90 21.32 -0.31
C TRP A 179 19.30 19.93 0.16
N ILE A 180 18.55 19.39 1.13
CA ILE A 180 18.69 18.02 1.61
C ILE A 180 17.71 17.13 0.85
N MET A 181 18.22 16.12 0.14
CA MET A 181 17.44 15.16 -0.66
C MET A 181 17.45 13.73 -0.09
N GLU A 182 18.37 13.42 0.83
CA GLU A 182 18.47 12.08 1.42
C GLU A 182 17.41 11.88 2.50
N SER A 183 16.61 10.80 2.40
CA SER A 183 15.49 10.54 3.32
C SER A 183 15.89 10.48 4.80
N LYS A 184 17.09 9.97 5.14
CA LYS A 184 17.57 9.91 6.53
C LYS A 184 17.86 11.31 7.07
N GLU A 185 18.54 12.13 6.28
CA GLU A 185 18.88 13.50 6.64
C GLU A 185 17.62 14.39 6.68
N ILE A 186 16.65 14.19 5.78
CA ILE A 186 15.34 14.85 5.84
C ILE A 186 14.65 14.55 7.18
N CYS A 187 14.62 13.28 7.61
CA CYS A 187 14.04 12.91 8.90
C CYS A 187 14.78 13.54 10.09
N LYS A 188 16.12 13.58 10.03
CA LYS A 188 16.95 14.17 11.07
C LYS A 188 16.71 15.67 11.19
N ALA A 189 16.74 16.39 10.07
CA ALA A 189 16.49 17.83 10.02
C ALA A 189 15.07 18.17 10.50
N ALA A 190 14.05 17.44 10.05
CA ALA A 190 12.68 17.62 10.52
C ALA A 190 12.56 17.37 12.04
N ARG A 191 13.20 16.30 12.54
CA ARG A 191 13.24 16.01 13.98
C ARG A 191 13.92 17.13 14.77
N SER A 192 15.08 17.60 14.33
CA SER A 192 15.80 18.69 15.00
C SER A 192 15.00 19.98 15.00
N TYR A 193 14.37 20.34 13.89
CA TYR A 193 13.51 21.52 13.78
C TYR A 193 12.38 21.49 14.81
N PHE A 194 11.57 20.42 14.82
CA PHE A 194 10.46 20.31 15.77
C PHE A 194 10.94 20.13 17.21
N TRP A 195 12.06 19.43 17.42
CA TRP A 195 12.67 19.31 18.75
C TRP A 195 13.03 20.69 19.33
N ASN A 196 13.61 21.56 18.50
CA ASN A 196 13.95 22.93 18.89
C ASN A 196 12.71 23.82 19.03
N LEU A 197 11.73 23.69 18.13
CA LEU A 197 10.48 24.46 18.17
C LEU A 197 9.66 24.21 19.45
N PHE A 198 9.58 22.94 19.87
CA PHE A 198 8.81 22.55 21.06
C PHE A 198 9.65 22.52 22.35
N ARG A 199 10.97 22.71 22.25
CA ARG A 199 11.78 23.10 23.41
C ARG A 199 11.48 24.57 23.69
N SER A 200 10.65 24.82 24.70
CA SER A 200 10.55 26.14 25.30
C SER A 200 11.97 26.63 25.62
N ASN A 201 12.39 27.70 24.94
CA ASN A 201 13.21 28.68 25.64
C ASN A 201 12.26 29.28 26.68
N GLY A 202 12.59 29.15 27.96
CA GLY A 202 11.82 29.67 29.08
C GLY A 202 11.82 31.20 29.12
N ASN A 203 11.37 31.85 28.06
CA ASN A 203 11.09 33.26 28.03
C ASN A 203 9.58 33.42 28.16
N ASP A 204 9.20 34.07 29.24
CA ASP A 204 7.84 34.34 29.69
C ASP A 204 6.88 34.70 28.53
N ILE A 205 5.83 33.90 28.39
CA ILE A 205 4.65 34.26 27.61
C ILE A 205 3.89 35.31 28.44
N THR A 206 4.30 36.58 28.36
CA THR A 206 3.56 37.69 28.97
C THR A 206 2.77 38.54 27.98
N GLN A 207 2.77 38.24 26.68
CA GLN A 207 1.87 38.91 25.73
C GLN A 207 1.41 37.95 24.63
N LEU A 208 0.35 37.18 24.94
CA LEU A 208 -0.55 36.68 23.90
C LEU A 208 -1.53 37.80 23.58
N ASP A 209 -1.26 38.53 22.50
CA ASP A 209 -2.24 39.43 21.90
C ASP A 209 -3.38 38.58 21.30
N LEU A 210 -4.54 38.65 21.94
CA LEU A 210 -5.78 37.97 21.55
C LEU A 210 -6.66 38.88 20.66
N SER A 211 -6.08 39.79 19.86
CA SER A 211 -6.85 40.70 19.00
C SER A 211 -7.57 40.03 17.81
N TYR A 212 -7.67 38.71 17.76
CA TYR A 212 -8.37 37.97 16.69
C TYR A 212 -9.23 36.82 17.24
N ILE A 213 -10.07 37.12 18.23
CA ILE A 213 -11.31 36.40 18.48
C ILE A 213 -12.48 37.35 18.26
#